data_AF-A0A124E0F3-F1
#
_entry.id   AF-A0A124E0F3-F1
#
_cell.length_a   1.000
_cell.length_b   1.000
_cell.length_c   1.000
_cell.angle_alpha   90.00
_cell.angle_beta   90.00
_cell.angle_gamma   90.00
#
_symmetry.space_group_name_H-M   'P 1'
#
loop_
_entity.id
_entity.type
_entity.pdbx_description
1 polymer ?
#
loop_
_entity_poly.entity_id
_entity_poly.type
_entity_poly.pdbx_seq_one_letter_code
_entity_poly.pdbx_strand_id
1 'polypeptide(L)'
;MTDEPALPSAPEEPGYTAEGVPTFDSVREKIETRYGTAIGSSELAAETPEGRAVEEQYAARQKAAAERLEQIRESMRDHGDS
;
A
#
# COMPACT_ATOMS: atom_id res chain seq x y z
N MET A 1 -32.12 -2.15 55.05
CA MET A 1 -31.12 -1.78 54.04
C MET A 1 -30.64 -3.08 53.42
N THR A 2 -31.18 -3.41 52.25
CA THR A 2 -30.75 -4.58 51.49
C THR A 2 -29.41 -4.23 50.86
N ASP A 3 -28.38 -5.00 51.19
CA ASP A 3 -27.09 -4.96 50.51
C ASP A 3 -27.30 -5.58 49.12
N GLU A 4 -27.33 -4.73 48.11
CA GLU A 4 -27.42 -5.14 46.71
C GLU A 4 -26.02 -5.59 46.27
N PRO A 5 -25.82 -6.86 45.86
CA PRO A 5 -24.49 -7.35 45.54
C PRO A 5 -23.97 -6.60 44.29
N ALA A 6 -22.84 -5.92 44.44
CA ALA A 6 -22.14 -5.29 43.33
C ALA A 6 -21.84 -6.35 42.25
N LEU A 7 -22.40 -6.15 41.06
CA LEU A 7 -22.15 -7.02 39.91
C LEU A 7 -20.63 -7.06 39.61
N PRO A 8 -20.08 -8.22 39.21
CA PRO A 8 -18.69 -8.29 38.79
C PRO A 8 -18.47 -7.40 37.57
N SER A 9 -17.48 -6.50 37.64
CA SER A 9 -17.01 -5.74 36.47
C SER A 9 -16.70 -6.72 35.32
N ALA A 10 -17.18 -6.39 34.12
CA ALA A 10 -16.94 -7.20 32.93
C ALA A 10 -15.45 -7.51 32.75
N PRO A 11 -15.09 -8.69 32.21
CA PRO A 11 -13.69 -9.03 31.94
C PRO A 11 -13.08 -7.96 31.04
N GLU A 12 -11.88 -7.49 31.39
CA GLU A 12 -11.12 -6.57 30.54
C GLU A 12 -10.97 -7.19 29.15
N GLU A 13 -11.46 -6.50 28.12
CA GLU A 13 -11.36 -6.97 26.75
C GLU A 13 -9.88 -6.95 26.34
N PRO A 14 -9.30 -8.04 25.82
CA PRO A 14 -7.89 -8.06 25.44
C PRO A 14 -7.55 -6.89 24.50
N GLY A 15 -6.61 -6.05 24.91
CA GLY A 15 -6.19 -4.86 24.15
C GLY A 15 -6.96 -3.57 24.46
N TYR A 16 -7.93 -3.59 25.38
CA TYR A 16 -8.63 -2.40 25.86
C TYR A 16 -8.63 -2.32 27.39
N THR A 17 -8.63 -1.11 27.94
CA THR A 17 -8.82 -0.87 29.37
C THR A 17 -10.27 -1.17 29.76
N ALA A 18 -10.55 -1.26 31.07
CA ALA A 18 -11.92 -1.41 31.58
C ALA A 18 -12.87 -0.26 31.16
N GLU A 19 -12.33 0.92 30.81
CA GLU A 19 -13.10 2.07 30.28
C GLU A 19 -13.31 2.00 28.76
N GLY A 20 -12.82 0.93 28.10
CA GLY A 20 -12.91 0.73 26.66
C GLY A 20 -11.87 1.51 25.84
N VAL A 21 -10.80 2.00 26.49
CA VAL A 21 -9.72 2.72 25.78
C VAL A 21 -8.67 1.72 25.28
N PRO A 22 -8.25 1.75 24.00
CA PRO A 22 -7.20 0.88 23.51
C PRO A 22 -5.91 1.01 24.33
N THR A 23 -5.29 -0.10 24.68
CA THR A 23 -3.97 -0.07 25.32
C THR A 23 -2.91 0.32 24.31
N PHE A 24 -1.79 0.86 24.78
CA PHE A 24 -0.69 1.24 23.92
C PHE A 24 -0.12 0.05 23.12
N ASP A 25 -0.01 -1.12 23.75
CA ASP A 25 0.47 -2.33 23.08
C ASP A 25 -0.48 -2.78 21.96
N SER A 26 -1.80 -2.69 22.16
CA SER A 26 -2.79 -3.02 21.11
C SER A 26 -2.68 -2.10 19.90
N VAL A 27 -2.44 -0.81 20.13
CA VAL A 27 -2.27 0.19 19.06
C VAL A 27 -0.96 -0.06 18.32
N ARG A 28 0.13 -0.37 19.04
CA ARG A 28 1.43 -0.71 18.46
C ARG A 28 1.31 -1.94 17.57
N GLU A 29 0.78 -3.04 18.08
CA GLU A 29 0.61 -4.30 17.33
C GLU A 29 -0.25 -4.09 16.08
N LYS A 30 -1.31 -3.30 16.19
CA LYS A 30 -2.17 -2.95 15.04
C LYS A 30 -1.44 -2.14 13.98
N ILE A 31 -0.57 -1.21 14.38
CA ILE A 31 0.26 -0.43 13.44
C ILE A 31 1.27 -1.35 12.75
N GLU A 32 1.99 -2.17 13.51
CA GLU A 32 2.98 -3.12 12.98
C GLU A 32 2.35 -4.11 12.01
N THR A 33 1.19 -4.68 12.37
CA THR A 33 0.41 -5.57 11.50
C THR A 33 0.04 -4.88 10.19
N ARG A 34 -0.55 -3.67 10.27
CA ARG A 34 -0.95 -2.91 9.07
C ARG A 34 0.24 -2.53 8.20
N TYR A 35 1.36 -2.16 8.81
CA TYR A 35 2.57 -1.82 8.10
C TYR A 35 3.15 -3.04 7.36
N GLY A 36 3.25 -4.19 8.03
CA GLY A 36 3.68 -5.44 7.40
C GLY A 36 2.78 -5.88 6.25
N THR A 37 1.45 -5.78 6.43
CA THR A 37 0.49 -6.06 5.35
C THR A 37 0.65 -5.10 4.19
N ALA A 38 0.83 -3.79 4.45
CA ALA A 38 0.97 -2.79 3.40
C ALA A 38 2.17 -3.09 2.49
N ILE A 39 3.32 -3.43 3.08
CA ILE A 39 4.53 -3.80 2.32
C ILE A 39 4.27 -4.99 1.40
N GLY A 40 3.67 -6.08 1.91
CA GLY A 40 3.40 -7.25 1.07
C GLY A 40 2.26 -7.05 0.06
N SER A 41 1.29 -6.18 0.38
CA SER A 41 0.11 -5.97 -0.47
C SER A 41 0.44 -5.31 -1.81
N SER A 42 1.44 -4.42 -1.86
CA SER A 42 1.85 -3.79 -3.11
C SER A 42 2.49 -4.78 -4.09
N GLU A 43 3.27 -5.73 -3.57
CA GLU A 43 3.89 -6.79 -4.38
C GLU A 43 2.81 -7.71 -4.96
N LEU A 44 1.87 -8.16 -4.12
CA LEU A 44 0.74 -8.98 -4.57
C LEU A 44 -0.15 -8.25 -5.57
N ALA A 45 -0.40 -6.95 -5.38
CA ALA A 45 -1.17 -6.13 -6.30
C ALA A 45 -0.48 -6.00 -7.67
N ALA A 46 0.85 -5.87 -7.69
CA ALA A 46 1.62 -5.83 -8.94
C ALA A 46 1.58 -7.17 -9.69
N GLU A 47 1.57 -8.30 -8.98
CA GLU A 47 1.52 -9.63 -9.59
C GLU A 47 0.16 -10.01 -10.20
N THR A 48 -0.90 -9.25 -9.89
CA THR A 48 -2.21 -9.45 -10.52
C THR A 48 -2.15 -9.30 -12.05
N PRO A 49 -3.04 -9.96 -12.81
CA PRO A 49 -3.15 -9.75 -14.26
C PRO A 49 -3.32 -8.27 -14.64
N GLU A 50 -4.12 -7.54 -13.86
CA GLU A 50 -4.36 -6.11 -14.05
C GLU A 50 -3.11 -5.27 -13.76
N GLY A 51 -2.37 -5.59 -12.68
CA GLY A 51 -1.09 -4.96 -12.34
C GLY A 51 -0.06 -5.11 -13.46
N ARG A 52 0.12 -6.35 -13.95
CA ARG A 52 1.01 -6.64 -15.09
C ARG A 52 0.59 -5.91 -16.36
N ALA A 53 -0.71 -5.81 -16.65
CA ALA A 53 -1.19 -5.10 -17.83
C ALA A 53 -0.89 -3.59 -17.77
N VAL A 54 -0.97 -2.96 -16.58
CA VAL A 54 -0.60 -1.55 -16.39
C VAL A 54 0.90 -1.34 -16.62
N GLU A 55 1.75 -2.22 -16.09
CA GLU A 55 3.20 -2.17 -16.30
C GLU A 55 3.57 -2.35 -17.77
N GLU A 56 2.96 -3.31 -18.46
CA GLU A 56 3.17 -3.54 -19.90
C GLU A 56 2.78 -2.32 -20.74
N GLN A 57 1.63 -1.70 -20.43
CA GLN A 57 1.20 -0.47 -21.11
C GLN A 57 2.18 0.69 -20.88
N TYR A 58 2.68 0.83 -19.65
CA TYR A 58 3.69 1.84 -19.33
C TYR A 58 4.99 1.58 -20.11
N ALA A 59 5.49 0.35 -20.11
CA ALA A 59 6.69 -0.04 -20.85
C ALA A 59 6.53 0.22 -22.36
N ALA A 60 5.37 -0.12 -22.94
CA ALA A 60 5.07 0.13 -24.35
C ALA A 60 5.11 1.63 -24.69
N ARG A 61 4.54 2.48 -23.83
CA ARG A 61 4.60 3.95 -24.00
C ARG A 61 6.02 4.48 -23.94
N GLN A 62 6.82 4.00 -22.99
CA GLN A 62 8.22 4.41 -22.86
C GLN A 62 9.05 4.00 -24.07
N LYS A 63 8.83 2.79 -24.60
CA LYS A 63 9.47 2.31 -25.82
C LYS A 63 9.10 3.18 -27.02
N ALA A 64 7.81 3.45 -27.23
CA ALA A 64 7.35 4.30 -28.32
C ALA A 64 7.91 5.73 -28.23
N ALA A 65 8.01 6.28 -27.01
CA ALA A 65 8.62 7.59 -26.79
C ALA A 65 10.12 7.57 -27.13
N ALA A 66 10.85 6.52 -26.73
CA ALA A 66 12.26 6.37 -27.04
C ALA A 66 12.52 6.26 -28.56
N GLU A 67 11.76 5.42 -29.26
CA GLU A 67 11.81 5.27 -30.71
C GLU A 67 11.53 6.61 -31.42
N ARG A 68 10.54 7.37 -30.94
CA ARG A 68 10.23 8.67 -31.52
C ARG A 68 11.38 9.66 -31.33
N LEU A 69 12.02 9.67 -30.17
CA LEU A 69 13.18 10.53 -29.92
C LEU A 69 14.38 10.14 -30.79
N GLU A 70 14.58 8.86 -31.04
CA GLU A 70 15.62 8.36 -31.96
C GLU A 70 15.39 8.85 -33.39
N GLN A 71 14.17 8.68 -33.92
CA GLN A 71 13.80 9.20 -35.25
C GLN A 71 14.04 10.71 -35.40
N ILE A 72 13.76 11.49 -34.36
CA ILE A 72 14.02 12.94 -34.35
C ILE A 72 15.52 13.24 -34.40
N ARG A 73 16.35 12.46 -33.68
CA ARG A 73 17.81 12.65 -33.70
C ARG A 73 18.40 12.31 -35.06
N GLU A 74 17.91 11.25 -35.69
CA GLU A 74 18.30 10.87 -37.05
C GLU A 74 17.92 11.95 -38.06
N SER A 75 16.68 12.43 -38.03
CA SER A 75 16.24 13.48 -38.97
C SER A 75 17.02 14.79 -38.82
N MET A 76 17.43 15.13 -37.59
CA MET A 76 18.28 16.30 -37.33
C MET A 76 19.72 16.12 -37.84
N ARG A 77 20.26 14.90 -37.84
CA ARG A 77 21.58 14.60 -38.42
C ARG A 77 21.53 14.66 -39.93
N ASP A 78 20.53 14.01 -40.54
CA ASP A 78 20.38 13.97 -42.01
C ASP A 78 20.18 15.38 -42.59
N HIS A 79 19.44 16.25 -41.90
CA HIS A 79 19.26 17.64 -42.32
C HIS A 79 20.53 18.49 -42.21
N GLY A 80 21.46 18.14 -41.33
CA GLY A 80 22.73 18.86 -41.15
C GLY A 80 23.87 18.42 -42.06
N ASP A 81 23.74 17.26 -42.73
CA ASP A 81 24.72 16.68 -43.67
C ASP A 81 24.36 16.97 -45.15
N SER A 82 23.29 17.73 -45.41
CA SER A 82 22.89 18.26 -46.72
C SER A 82 23.22 19.74 -46.86
#